data_AF-A0A938TAB1-F1
#
_entry.id   AF-A0A938TAB1-F1
#
_cell.length_a   1.000
_cell.length_b   1.000
_cell.length_c   1.000
_cell.angle_alpha   90.00
_cell.angle_beta   90.00
_cell.angle_gamma   90.00
#
_symmetry.space_group_name_H-M   'P 1'
#
loop_
_entity.id
_entity.type
_entity.pdbx_description
1 polymer ?
#
loop_
_entity_poly.entity_id
_entity_poly.type
_entity_poly.pdbx_seq_one_letter_code
_entity_poly.pdbx_strand_id
1 'polypeptide(L)'
;DGITHVINYELPNEPETYIHRIGRTARAGADGDALSFCCAEERDYLRDIERLLRRPIPVDSRHGYHCEAAKHATGDAARPPPKQQHGGRGRPPRNTGARSPRPQGRPNHGPSRGRS
;
A
#
# COMPACT_ATOMS: atom_id res chain seq x y z
N ASP A 1 -6.11 4.55 -31.40
CA ASP A 1 -5.75 5.18 -30.11
C ASP A 1 -4.29 5.57 -30.08
N GLY A 2 -4.04 6.87 -29.89
CA GLY A 2 -2.70 7.44 -29.70
C GLY A 2 -2.76 8.47 -28.58
N ILE A 3 -2.48 8.04 -27.34
CA ILE A 3 -2.38 8.95 -26.20
C ILE A 3 -1.04 9.67 -26.35
N THR A 4 -1.08 10.98 -26.59
CA THR A 4 0.12 11.81 -26.78
C THR A 4 0.68 12.33 -25.46
N HIS A 5 -0.17 12.48 -24.44
CA HIS A 5 0.20 13.04 -23.15
C HIS A 5 -0.44 12.26 -22.01
N VAL A 6 0.30 12.12 -20.91
CA VAL A 6 -0.20 11.64 -19.62
C VAL A 6 0.05 12.72 -18.57
N ILE A 7 -0.98 13.07 -17.81
CA ILE A 7 -0.87 14.07 -16.73
C ILE A 7 -1.20 13.37 -15.41
N ASN A 8 -0.24 13.31 -14.49
CA ASN A 8 -0.44 12.86 -13.12
C ASN A 8 -0.76 14.07 -12.24
N TYR A 9 -2.00 14.16 -11.77
CA TYR A 9 -2.43 15.17 -10.80
C TYR A 9 -1.84 14.95 -9.41
N GLU A 10 -1.59 13.69 -9.06
CA GLU A 10 -0.95 13.25 -7.82
C GLU A 10 0.01 12.11 -8.16
N LEU A 11 1.12 12.02 -7.42
CA LEU A 11 2.08 10.94 -7.61
C LEU A 11 1.56 9.66 -6.95
N PRO A 12 1.59 8.51 -7.67
CA PRO A 12 1.26 7.25 -7.05
C PRO A 12 2.30 6.91 -5.97
N ASN A 13 1.82 6.34 -4.86
CA ASN A 13 2.66 5.88 -3.76
C ASN A 13 3.53 4.65 -4.13
N GLU A 14 3.17 3.93 -5.18
CA GLU A 14 3.94 2.82 -5.74
C GLU A 14 4.60 3.25 -7.07
N PRO A 15 5.92 3.16 -7.20
CA PRO A 15 6.63 3.65 -8.39
C PRO A 15 6.32 2.83 -9.65
N GLU A 16 5.98 1.55 -9.54
CA GLU A 16 5.55 0.71 -10.67
C GLU A 16 4.25 1.24 -11.29
N THR A 17 3.34 1.75 -10.44
CA THR A 17 2.08 2.35 -10.90
C THR A 17 2.35 3.61 -11.74
N TYR A 18 3.39 4.38 -11.41
CA TYR A 18 3.81 5.52 -12.24
C TYR A 18 4.21 5.06 -13.65
N ILE A 19 5.06 4.03 -13.74
CA ILE A 19 5.52 3.46 -15.02
C ILE A 19 4.33 2.96 -15.85
N HIS A 20 3.40 2.24 -15.23
CA HIS A 20 2.21 1.74 -15.92
C HIS A 20 1.30 2.86 -16.45
N ARG A 21 1.23 4.01 -15.75
CA ARG A 21 0.48 5.18 -16.21
C ARG A 21 1.15 5.83 -17.43
N ILE A 22 2.44 6.10 -17.36
CA ILE A 22 3.15 6.77 -18.47
C ILE A 22 3.31 5.86 -19.68
N GLY A 23 3.32 4.51 -19.51
CA GLY A 23 3.29 3.55 -20.61
C GLY A 23 2.01 3.55 -21.47
N ARG A 24 1.06 4.44 -21.16
CA ARG A 24 -0.09 4.74 -22.02
C ARG A 24 0.29 5.61 -23.21
N THR A 25 1.35 6.42 -23.10
CA THR A 25 1.88 7.23 -24.21
C THR A 25 3.11 6.60 -24.87
N ALA A 26 3.68 7.26 -25.88
CA ALA A 26 4.91 6.88 -26.58
C ALA A 26 4.95 5.41 -27.09
N ARG A 27 3.89 4.97 -27.78
CA ARG A 27 3.79 3.60 -28.32
C ARG A 27 4.31 3.51 -29.75
N ALA A 28 4.85 2.35 -30.13
CA ALA A 28 5.25 2.03 -31.50
C ALA A 28 6.22 3.03 -32.14
N GLY A 29 7.16 3.57 -31.37
CA GLY A 29 8.17 4.52 -31.84
C GLY A 29 7.67 5.96 -32.00
N ALA A 30 6.43 6.25 -31.60
CA ALA A 30 5.96 7.63 -31.45
C ALA A 30 6.50 8.24 -30.14
N ASP A 31 6.73 9.55 -30.17
CA ASP A 31 7.03 10.32 -28.97
C ASP A 31 5.78 10.50 -28.11
N GLY A 32 5.98 10.79 -26.83
CA GLY A 32 4.91 11.02 -25.88
C GLY A 32 5.41 11.63 -24.59
N ASP A 33 4.61 12.53 -24.03
CA ASP A 33 5.00 13.33 -22.87
C ASP A 33 4.24 12.92 -21.61
N ALA A 34 4.95 12.98 -20.48
CA ALA A 34 4.37 12.74 -19.17
C ALA A 34 4.68 13.90 -18.22
N LEU A 35 3.61 14.55 -17.76
CA LEU A 35 3.67 15.65 -16.79
C LEU A 35 3.16 15.17 -15.45
N SER A 36 3.81 15.59 -14.37
CA SER A 36 3.39 15.21 -13.02
C SER A 36 3.47 16.42 -12.10
N PHE A 37 2.38 16.66 -11.37
CA PHE A 37 2.40 17.57 -10.24
C PHE A 37 2.93 16.81 -9.02
N CYS A 38 3.72 17.51 -8.20
CA CYS A 38 4.34 16.96 -7.00
C CYS A 38 4.27 18.03 -5.91
N CYS A 39 3.57 17.76 -4.82
CA CYS A 39 3.62 18.60 -3.63
C CYS A 39 4.82 18.20 -2.74
N ALA A 40 4.99 18.92 -1.62
CA ALA A 40 6.07 18.64 -0.68
C ALA A 40 5.94 17.21 -0.12
N GLU A 41 4.72 16.82 0.24
CA GLU A 41 4.37 15.55 0.86
C GLU A 41 4.55 14.35 -0.07
N GLU A 42 4.66 14.56 -1.38
CA GLU A 42 4.86 13.50 -2.37
C GLU A 42 6.33 13.36 -2.79
N ARG A 43 7.22 14.16 -2.20
CA ARG A 43 8.62 14.23 -2.63
C ARG A 43 9.35 12.89 -2.47
N ASP A 44 9.01 12.09 -1.45
CA ASP A 44 9.57 10.75 -1.30
C ASP A 44 9.07 9.77 -2.38
N TYR A 45 7.81 9.89 -2.81
CA TYR A 45 7.30 9.07 -3.92
C TYR A 45 8.04 9.38 -5.21
N LEU A 46 8.33 10.65 -5.47
CA LEU A 46 9.13 11.03 -6.62
C LEU A 46 10.55 10.42 -6.55
N ARG A 47 11.20 10.43 -5.38
CA ARG A 47 12.53 9.81 -5.21
C ARG A 47 12.50 8.31 -5.50
N ASP A 48 11.46 7.61 -5.04
CA ASP A 48 11.29 6.19 -5.32
C ASP A 48 11.06 5.92 -6.81
N ILE A 49 10.28 6.77 -7.47
CA ILE A 49 10.07 6.71 -8.93
C ILE A 49 11.39 6.94 -9.67
N GLU A 50 12.16 7.98 -9.34
CA GLU A 50 13.45 8.28 -9.97
C GLU A 50 14.46 7.16 -9.76
N ARG A 51 14.46 6.54 -8.57
CA ARG A 51 15.29 5.37 -8.25
C ARG A 51 14.94 4.17 -9.13
N LEU A 52 13.64 3.90 -9.32
CA LEU A 52 13.18 2.82 -10.19
C LEU A 52 13.50 3.10 -11.67
N LEU A 53 13.32 4.35 -12.11
CA LEU A 53 13.66 4.80 -13.46
C LEU A 53 15.17 4.91 -13.71
N ARG A 54 15.99 4.91 -12.66
CA ARG A 54 17.45 5.12 -12.68
C ARG A 54 17.86 6.44 -13.34
N ARG A 55 16.98 7.44 -13.30
CA ARG A 55 17.24 8.79 -13.82
C ARG A 55 16.40 9.81 -13.06
N PRO A 56 16.92 11.04 -12.85
CA PRO A 56 16.13 12.13 -12.30
C PRO A 56 15.05 12.56 -13.30
N ILE A 57 13.90 12.99 -12.77
CA ILE A 57 12.83 13.63 -13.56
C ILE A 57 13.10 15.14 -13.56
N PRO A 58 13.20 15.79 -14.75
CA PRO A 58 13.40 17.22 -14.81
C PRO A 58 12.28 17.99 -14.10
N VAL A 59 12.67 18.95 -13.27
CA VAL A 59 11.73 19.87 -12.63
C VAL A 59 11.70 21.16 -13.42
N ASP A 60 10.51 21.60 -13.84
CA ASP A 60 10.36 22.91 -14.48
C ASP A 60 10.34 24.02 -13.42
N SER A 61 11.53 24.52 -13.09
CA SER A 61 11.71 25.61 -12.11
C SER A 61 11.32 26.99 -12.63
N ARG A 62 11.02 27.12 -13.94
CA ARG A 62 10.64 28.40 -14.56
C ARG A 62 9.13 28.63 -14.53
N HIS A 63 8.36 27.60 -14.17
CA HIS A 63 6.90 27.70 -14.11
C HIS A 63 6.47 28.64 -12.98
N GLY A 64 5.50 29.52 -13.24
CA GLY A 64 5.05 30.53 -12.27
C GLY A 64 4.44 29.97 -10.97
N TYR A 65 4.08 28.68 -10.97
CA TYR A 65 3.58 27.95 -9.80
C TYR A 65 4.62 27.01 -9.18
N HIS A 66 5.90 27.13 -9.55
CA HIS A 66 6.95 26.36 -8.94
C HIS A 66 7.12 26.74 -7.46
N CYS A 67 7.26 25.73 -6.60
CA CYS A 67 7.49 25.90 -5.18
C CYS A 67 8.84 25.29 -4.79
N GLU A 68 9.83 26.14 -4.49
CA GLU A 68 11.16 25.68 -4.06
C GLU A 68 11.09 24.90 -2.74
N ALA A 69 10.16 25.25 -1.84
CA ALA A 69 9.96 24.48 -0.60
C ALA A 69 9.52 23.03 -0.89
N ALA A 70 8.61 22.81 -1.85
CA ALA A 70 8.19 21.47 -2.23
C ALA A 70 9.32 20.67 -2.89
N LYS A 71 10.13 21.31 -3.75
CA LYS A 71 11.31 20.69 -4.38
C LYS A 71 12.38 20.27 -3.38
N HIS A 72 12.51 20.99 -2.26
CA HIS A 72 13.51 20.70 -1.22
C HIS A 72 12.93 19.99 0.01
N ALA A 73 11.67 19.53 -0.03
CA ALA A 73 11.05 18.80 1.07
C ALA A 73 11.83 17.53 1.45
N THR A 74 12.00 17.29 2.76
CA THR A 74 12.71 16.14 3.33
C THR A 74 12.05 15.67 4.62
N GLY A 75 12.38 14.44 5.07
CA GLY A 75 11.87 13.89 6.32
C GLY A 75 10.35 13.79 6.32
N ASP A 76 9.73 14.16 7.44
CA ASP A 76 8.27 14.09 7.61
C ASP A 76 7.51 15.03 6.64
N ALA A 77 8.12 16.14 6.23
CA ALA A 77 7.52 17.05 5.25
C ALA A 77 7.50 16.48 3.82
N ALA A 78 8.23 15.40 3.56
CA ALA A 78 8.35 14.75 2.25
C ALA A 78 7.40 13.56 2.05
N ARG A 79 6.56 13.26 3.04
CA ARG A 79 5.69 12.08 3.08
C ARG A 79 4.26 12.51 3.36
N PRO A 80 3.25 11.91 2.73
CA PRO A 80 1.89 12.18 3.13
C PRO A 80 1.63 11.52 4.49
N PRO A 81 0.68 12.06 5.29
CA PRO A 81 0.30 11.43 6.54
C PRO A 81 -0.14 9.98 6.27
N PRO A 82 0.16 9.04 7.17
CA PRO A 82 -0.23 7.65 7.00
C PRO A 82 -1.73 7.59 6.76
N LYS A 83 -2.14 7.24 5.53
CA LYS A 83 -3.54 6.97 5.22
C LYS A 83 -3.96 5.86 6.14
N GLN A 84 -4.81 6.18 7.12
CA GLN A 84 -5.39 5.23 8.04
C GLN A 84 -6.15 4.23 7.16
N GLN A 85 -5.52 3.08 6.88
CA GLN A 85 -6.17 2.01 6.16
C GLN A 85 -7.40 1.69 7.00
N HIS A 86 -8.57 2.04 6.50
CA HIS A 86 -9.83 1.46 6.95
C HIS A 86 -9.79 -0.01 6.51
N GLY A 87 -8.95 -0.79 7.20
CA GLY A 87 -8.94 -2.23 7.15
C GLY A 87 -10.27 -2.67 7.71
N GLY A 88 -11.12 -3.18 6.81
CA GLY A 88 -12.40 -3.78 7.14
C GLY A 88 -12.22 -4.72 8.34
N ARG A 89 -12.93 -4.36 9.41
CA ARG A 89 -13.10 -5.15 10.61
C ARG A 89 -13.59 -6.56 10.25
N GLY A 90 -12.97 -7.56 10.88
CA GLY A 90 -13.67 -8.77 11.30
C GLY A 90 -13.64 -9.96 10.34
N ARG A 91 -12.53 -10.69 10.31
CA ARG A 91 -12.61 -12.15 10.15
C ARG A 91 -12.69 -12.74 11.57
N PRO A 92 -13.84 -13.27 12.03
CA PRO A 92 -13.88 -13.91 13.34
C PRO A 92 -12.97 -15.15 13.32
N PRO A 93 -12.32 -15.50 14.45
CA PRO A 93 -11.52 -16.71 14.51
C PRO A 93 -12.42 -17.93 14.29
N ARG A 94 -12.06 -18.74 13.30
CA ARG A 94 -12.72 -20.00 12.97
C ARG A 94 -12.47 -20.96 14.14
N ASN A 95 -13.48 -21.16 14.98
CA ASN A 95 -13.47 -22.13 16.08
C ASN A 95 -13.31 -23.55 15.50
N THR A 96 -12.08 -24.05 15.40
CA THR A 96 -11.77 -25.44 15.10
C THR A 96 -11.83 -26.26 16.38
N GLY A 97 -13.03 -26.50 16.88
CA GLY A 97 -13.32 -27.44 17.97
C GLY A 97 -13.97 -28.71 17.43
N ALA A 98 -13.16 -29.60 16.83
CA ALA A 98 -13.59 -30.95 16.52
C ALA A 98 -12.87 -31.94 17.45
N ARG A 99 -13.61 -32.55 18.40
CA ARG A 99 -13.64 -34.01 18.71
C ARG A 99 -14.22 -34.30 20.10
N SER A 100 -15.43 -34.89 20.05
CA SER A 100 -16.01 -35.99 20.83
C SER A 100 -15.74 -36.20 22.35
N PRO A 101 -16.77 -36.61 23.12
CA PRO A 101 -16.67 -36.85 24.56
C PRO A 101 -15.96 -38.17 24.89
N ARG A 102 -15.14 -38.19 25.94
CA ARG A 102 -14.62 -39.40 26.58
C ARG A 102 -15.13 -39.49 28.04
N PRO A 103 -15.48 -40.69 28.52
CA PRO A 103 -16.11 -40.87 29.82
C PRO A 103 -15.05 -40.82 30.92
N GLN A 104 -15.34 -40.09 32.00
CA GLN A 104 -14.48 -40.04 33.18
C GLN A 104 -15.23 -40.65 34.35
N GLY A 105 -14.96 -41.94 34.57
CA GLY A 105 -15.29 -42.59 35.82
C GLY A 105 -14.42 -42.04 36.94
N ARG A 106 -15.04 -41.79 38.10
CA ARG A 106 -14.43 -41.77 39.45
C ARG A 106 -15.53 -41.58 40.53
N PRO A 107 -15.26 -41.86 41.82
CA PRO A 107 -15.74 -43.07 42.49
C PRO A 107 -16.56 -42.77 43.76
N ASN A 108 -16.86 -43.84 44.53
CA ASN A 108 -16.84 -43.90 46.00
C ASN A 108 -18.20 -44.14 46.72
N HIS A 109 -18.40 -45.34 47.28
CA HIS A 109 -18.68 -45.61 48.72
C HIS A 109 -19.25 -47.04 48.89
N GLY A 110 -18.60 -47.87 49.73
CA GLY A 110 -19.17 -49.13 50.26
C GLY A 110 -20.23 -48.87 51.35
N PRO A 111 -20.63 -49.86 52.20
CA PRO A 111 -20.02 -51.17 52.44
C PRO A 111 -20.97 -52.40 52.53
N SER A 112 -20.34 -53.57 52.52
CA SER A 112 -20.58 -54.85 53.20
C SER A 112 -21.98 -55.38 53.61
N ARG A 113 -22.04 -56.74 53.58
CA ARG A 113 -22.94 -57.73 54.20
C ARG A 113 -23.76 -58.47 53.13
N GLY A 114 -23.73 -59.79 52.96
CA GLY A 114 -23.44 -60.87 53.88
C GLY A 114 -24.70 -61.72 54.04
N ARG A 115 -24.63 -62.98 53.57
CA ARG A 115 -25.49 -64.14 53.91
C ARG A 115 -27.00 -64.05 53.64
N SER A 116 -27.48 -64.90 52.74
CA SER A 116 -28.16 -66.20 53.00
C SER A 116 -28.97 -66.60 51.77
#